data_AF-A0A831WR44-F1
#
_entry.id   AF-A0A831WR44-F1
#
_cell.length_a   1.000
_cell.length_b   1.000
_cell.length_c   1.000
_cell.angle_alpha   90.00
_cell.angle_beta   90.00
_cell.angle_gamma   90.00
#
_symmetry.space_group_name_H-M   'P 1'
#
loop_
_entity.id
_entity.type
_entity.pdbx_description
1 polymer ?
#
loop_
_entity_poly.entity_id
_entity_poly.type
_entity_poly.pdbx_seq_one_letter_code
_entity_poly.pdbx_strand_id
1 'polypeptide(L)'
;MVKEEEILLKDEHVEKILTPHPLSFMGLQSLWLFILLWGVLLWWLATFSQYASIFSNQFVFLGTWWGVTVLAGIIASLIAIRWRILFFYVGILLLGTIILWQTGWVNDVGIVKTFVLVYSIAISALFALSVFAYVKSHRYIITDLRIIFKGGIIKKRERTLRYDKITDVDGEQGILGQIFGFGTIIPITQSGFGLGSDQTFAAGGVEAQSKKIGVFGFAGGSKEVKTPRTRSYYERHGV
;
A
#
# COMPACT_ATOMS: atom_id res chain seq x y z
N MET A 1 -21.04 -3.57 -21.78
CA MET A 1 -21.69 -2.25 -21.74
C MET A 1 -23.14 -2.33 -21.24
N VAL A 2 -23.53 -3.32 -20.41
CA VAL A 2 -24.95 -3.60 -20.08
C VAL A 2 -25.22 -3.56 -18.56
N LYS A 3 -24.46 -2.78 -17.78
CA LYS A 3 -24.66 -2.69 -16.31
C LYS A 3 -24.51 -1.30 -15.70
N GLU A 4 -24.46 -0.25 -16.54
CA GLU A 4 -24.23 1.13 -16.05
C GLU A 4 -25.49 1.98 -16.01
N GLU A 5 -26.58 1.57 -16.68
CA GLU A 5 -27.87 2.31 -16.70
C GLU A 5 -28.71 2.13 -15.43
N GLU A 6 -28.49 1.07 -14.63
CA GLU A 6 -29.30 0.79 -13.42
C GLU A 6 -29.03 1.73 -12.22
N ILE A 7 -28.06 2.66 -12.34
CA ILE A 7 -27.55 3.44 -11.20
C ILE A 7 -27.80 4.95 -11.37
N LEU A 8 -28.23 5.37 -12.56
CA LEU A 8 -28.46 6.78 -12.89
C LEU A 8 -29.90 7.17 -12.52
N LEU A 9 -30.05 8.35 -11.91
CA LEU A 9 -31.36 8.95 -11.71
C LEU A 9 -31.98 9.32 -13.07
N LYS A 10 -33.31 9.46 -13.14
CA LYS A 10 -33.96 9.97 -14.36
C LYS A 10 -33.35 11.33 -14.72
N ASP A 11 -32.87 11.44 -15.95
CA ASP A 11 -32.18 12.59 -16.55
C ASP A 11 -30.73 12.87 -16.07
N GLU A 12 -30.06 11.91 -15.41
CA GLU A 12 -28.63 12.05 -15.03
C GLU A 12 -27.69 11.58 -16.16
N HIS A 13 -26.82 12.47 -16.64
CA HIS A 13 -25.84 12.15 -17.68
C HIS A 13 -24.43 11.93 -17.11
N VAL A 14 -23.73 10.91 -17.62
CA VAL A 14 -22.33 10.64 -17.26
C VAL A 14 -21.40 11.49 -18.12
N GLU A 15 -20.67 12.41 -17.50
CA GLU A 15 -19.68 13.24 -18.20
C GLU A 15 -18.36 12.49 -18.41
N LYS A 16 -17.87 11.80 -17.37
CA LYS A 16 -16.56 11.15 -17.43
C LYS A 16 -16.46 9.96 -16.48
N ILE A 17 -15.88 8.88 -16.97
CA ILE A 17 -15.48 7.73 -16.16
C ILE A 17 -13.97 7.75 -16.06
N LEU A 18 -13.46 7.82 -14.83
CA LEU A 18 -12.04 7.88 -14.53
C LEU A 18 -11.63 6.62 -13.77
N THR A 19 -10.52 6.04 -14.19
CA THR A 19 -9.86 4.94 -13.49
C THR A 19 -8.54 5.46 -12.96
N PRO A 20 -8.18 5.14 -11.71
CA PRO A 20 -6.96 5.66 -11.14
C PRO A 20 -5.73 5.10 -11.84
N HIS A 21 -4.73 5.96 -12.04
CA HIS A 21 -3.46 5.52 -12.57
C HIS A 21 -2.77 4.56 -11.58
N PRO A 22 -2.24 3.40 -12.00
CA PRO A 22 -1.64 2.42 -11.10
C PRO A 22 -0.47 2.98 -10.29
N LEU A 23 0.30 3.91 -10.86
CA LEU A 23 1.40 4.59 -10.15
C LEU A 23 0.93 5.46 -8.98
N SER A 24 -0.33 5.87 -8.94
CA SER A 24 -0.83 6.63 -7.78
C SER A 24 -0.80 5.79 -6.49
N PHE A 25 -0.77 4.46 -6.61
CA PHE A 25 -0.64 3.52 -5.48
C PHE A 25 0.82 3.07 -5.22
N MET A 26 1.81 3.93 -5.45
CA MET A 26 3.23 3.60 -5.30
C MET A 26 3.58 2.92 -3.98
N GLY A 27 3.01 3.36 -2.86
CA GLY A 27 3.31 2.76 -1.55
C GLY A 27 2.89 1.29 -1.43
N LEU A 28 1.92 0.83 -2.24
CA LEU A 28 1.57 -0.60 -2.36
C LEU A 28 2.44 -1.29 -3.39
N GLN A 29 2.86 -0.57 -4.45
CA GLN A 29 3.71 -1.12 -5.48
C GLN A 29 5.16 -1.36 -4.99
N SER A 30 5.67 -0.50 -4.11
CA SER A 30 7.01 -0.63 -3.53
C SER A 30 7.18 -1.95 -2.75
N LEU A 31 6.10 -2.46 -2.15
CA LEU A 31 6.14 -3.67 -1.32
C LEU A 31 6.53 -4.91 -2.12
N TRP A 32 5.92 -5.09 -3.31
CA TRP A 32 6.23 -6.24 -4.17
C TRP A 32 7.53 -6.03 -4.95
N LEU A 33 7.78 -4.80 -5.40
CA LEU A 33 9.04 -4.44 -6.07
C LEU A 33 10.25 -4.73 -5.18
N PHE A 34 10.16 -4.41 -3.90
CA PHE A 34 11.22 -4.70 -2.94
C PHE A 34 11.52 -6.21 -2.86
N ILE A 35 10.49 -7.06 -2.74
CA ILE A 35 10.65 -8.52 -2.66
C ILE A 35 11.33 -9.05 -3.92
N LEU A 36 10.90 -8.57 -5.10
CA LEU A 36 11.47 -8.96 -6.39
C LEU A 36 12.94 -8.57 -6.47
N LEU A 37 13.23 -7.28 -6.28
CA LEU A 37 14.58 -6.74 -6.41
C LEU A 37 15.53 -7.41 -5.41
N TRP A 38 15.10 -7.56 -4.16
CA TRP A 38 15.91 -8.21 -3.14
C TRP A 38 16.15 -9.69 -3.44
N GLY A 39 15.13 -10.44 -3.86
CA GLY A 39 15.29 -11.85 -4.21
C GLY A 39 16.23 -12.08 -5.39
N VAL A 40 16.12 -11.25 -6.45
CA VAL A 40 17.01 -11.30 -7.62
C VAL A 40 18.44 -10.90 -7.24
N LEU A 41 18.59 -9.81 -6.48
CA LEU A 41 19.90 -9.32 -6.03
C LEU A 41 20.60 -10.36 -5.17
N LEU A 42 19.89 -10.96 -4.20
CA LEU A 42 20.46 -11.95 -3.30
C LEU A 42 20.91 -13.21 -4.06
N TRP A 43 20.13 -13.68 -5.03
CA TRP A 43 20.54 -14.81 -5.87
C TRP A 43 21.76 -14.48 -6.73
N TRP A 44 21.80 -13.30 -7.34
CA TRP A 44 22.94 -12.85 -8.13
C TRP A 44 24.20 -12.73 -7.27
N LEU A 45 24.08 -12.14 -6.09
CA LEU A 45 25.15 -12.00 -5.10
C LEU A 45 25.67 -13.38 -4.65
N ALA A 46 24.77 -14.34 -4.42
CA ALA A 46 25.14 -15.67 -3.96
C ALA A 46 25.69 -16.61 -5.06
N THR A 47 25.50 -16.27 -6.34
CA THR A 47 25.86 -17.13 -7.48
C THR A 47 27.05 -16.59 -8.27
N PHE A 48 27.06 -15.30 -8.59
CA PHE A 48 28.03 -14.71 -9.54
C PHE A 48 29.00 -13.73 -8.89
N SER A 49 28.75 -13.26 -7.66
CA SER A 49 29.60 -12.25 -7.03
C SER A 49 30.83 -12.86 -6.32
N GLN A 50 31.81 -12.02 -6.03
CA GLN A 50 32.99 -12.38 -5.24
C GLN A 50 32.64 -12.87 -3.83
N TYR A 51 31.43 -12.56 -3.34
CA TYR A 51 30.93 -13.00 -2.03
C TYR A 51 30.26 -14.38 -2.06
N ALA A 52 30.24 -15.08 -3.20
CA ALA A 52 29.60 -16.38 -3.34
C ALA A 52 30.09 -17.43 -2.33
N SER A 53 31.36 -17.33 -1.89
CA SER A 53 31.95 -18.20 -0.86
C SER A 53 31.29 -18.03 0.52
N ILE A 54 30.90 -16.80 0.89
CA ILE A 54 30.19 -16.50 2.14
C ILE A 54 28.79 -17.13 2.13
N PHE A 55 28.15 -17.13 0.96
CA PHE A 55 26.83 -17.75 0.75
C PHE A 55 26.91 -19.23 0.38
N SER A 56 28.03 -19.89 0.65
CA SER A 56 28.14 -21.36 0.57
C SER A 56 27.41 -22.04 1.74
N ASN A 57 27.24 -21.35 2.86
CA ASN A 57 26.49 -21.86 3.99
C ASN A 57 25.01 -21.50 3.87
N GLN A 58 24.14 -22.51 3.87
CA GLN A 58 22.68 -22.37 3.81
C GLN A 58 22.12 -21.47 4.93
N PHE A 59 22.65 -21.56 6.15
CA PHE A 59 22.15 -20.77 7.28
C PHE A 59 22.50 -19.29 7.12
N VAL A 60 23.67 -18.98 6.57
CA VAL A 60 24.09 -17.61 6.28
C VAL A 60 23.22 -17.02 5.16
N PHE A 61 22.95 -17.80 4.11
CA PHE A 61 22.10 -17.38 3.02
C PHE A 61 20.65 -17.11 3.48
N LEU A 62 20.03 -18.06 4.19
CA LEU A 62 18.68 -17.90 4.74
C LEU A 62 18.61 -16.77 5.78
N GLY A 63 19.62 -16.66 6.63
CA GLY A 63 19.73 -15.58 7.62
C GLY A 63 19.83 -14.20 6.97
N THR A 64 20.57 -14.07 5.88
CA THR A 64 20.67 -12.81 5.11
C THR A 64 19.34 -12.50 4.41
N TRP A 65 18.70 -13.51 3.82
CA TRP A 65 17.38 -13.36 3.21
C TRP A 65 16.33 -12.85 4.21
N TRP A 66 16.27 -13.47 5.40
CA TRP A 66 15.41 -13.05 6.49
C TRP A 66 15.75 -11.67 7.03
N GLY A 67 17.02 -11.44 7.38
CA GLY A 67 17.46 -10.22 8.06
C GLY A 67 17.12 -8.97 7.27
N VAL A 68 17.45 -8.95 5.97
CA VAL A 68 17.18 -7.79 5.11
C VAL A 68 15.68 -7.61 4.85
N THR A 69 14.94 -8.71 4.65
CA THR A 69 13.49 -8.63 4.40
C THR A 69 12.72 -8.16 5.63
N VAL A 70 13.08 -8.64 6.83
CA VAL A 70 12.48 -8.20 8.09
C VAL A 70 12.84 -6.74 8.38
N LEU A 71 14.10 -6.35 8.19
CA LEU A 71 14.55 -4.97 8.38
C LEU A 71 13.79 -4.01 7.46
N ALA A 72 13.66 -4.35 6.18
CA ALA A 72 12.84 -3.56 5.25
C ALA A 72 11.36 -3.55 5.65
N GLY A 73 10.82 -4.67 6.16
CA GLY A 73 9.48 -4.75 6.72
C GLY A 73 9.27 -3.85 7.93
N ILE A 74 10.25 -3.73 8.83
CA ILE A 74 10.23 -2.81 9.97
C ILE A 74 10.21 -1.36 9.48
N ILE A 75 11.12 -1.00 8.57
CA ILE A 75 11.19 0.35 7.99
C ILE A 75 9.86 0.71 7.31
N ALA A 76 9.34 -0.17 6.46
CA ALA A 76 8.06 0.04 5.79
C ALA A 76 6.89 0.15 6.79
N SER A 77 6.93 -0.63 7.88
CA SER A 77 5.89 -0.59 8.91
C SER A 77 5.91 0.70 9.72
N LEU A 78 7.09 1.22 10.03
CA LEU A 78 7.28 2.52 10.71
C LEU A 78 6.79 3.66 9.82
N ILE A 79 7.18 3.67 8.54
CA ILE A 79 6.76 4.71 7.57
C ILE A 79 5.24 4.69 7.37
N ALA A 80 4.65 3.50 7.22
CA ALA A 80 3.22 3.36 6.93
C ALA A 80 2.34 3.37 8.19
N ILE A 81 2.93 3.40 9.41
CA ILE A 81 2.25 3.24 10.71
C ILE A 81 1.27 2.05 10.66
N ARG A 82 1.70 0.95 10.03
CA ARG A 82 0.86 -0.23 9.77
C ARG A 82 1.65 -1.49 10.13
N TRP A 83 1.57 -1.89 11.40
CA TRP A 83 2.19 -3.11 11.93
C TRP A 83 1.80 -4.40 11.16
N ARG A 84 0.63 -4.41 10.53
CA ARG A 84 0.17 -5.53 9.70
C ARG A 84 1.14 -5.86 8.56
N ILE A 85 1.83 -4.87 8.00
CA ILE A 85 2.78 -5.06 6.88
C ILE A 85 3.93 -5.97 7.32
N LEU A 86 4.50 -5.73 8.50
CA LEU A 86 5.58 -6.55 9.04
C LEU A 86 5.13 -8.01 9.23
N PHE A 87 3.96 -8.23 9.82
CA PHE A 87 3.44 -9.60 10.01
C PHE A 87 3.22 -10.32 8.67
N PHE A 88 2.81 -9.61 7.61
CA PHE A 88 2.73 -10.20 6.28
C PHE A 88 4.11 -10.62 5.74
N TYR A 89 5.14 -9.77 5.85
CA TYR A 89 6.50 -10.13 5.42
C TYR A 89 7.05 -11.34 6.18
N VAL A 90 6.89 -11.35 7.51
CA VAL A 90 7.32 -12.48 8.34
C VAL A 90 6.56 -13.76 7.99
N GLY A 91 5.24 -13.67 7.77
CA GLY A 91 4.43 -14.82 7.36
C GLY A 91 4.87 -15.43 6.02
N ILE A 92 5.25 -14.58 5.06
CA ILE A 92 5.79 -15.03 3.77
C ILE A 92 7.13 -15.74 3.97
N LEU A 93 8.05 -15.16 4.74
CA LEU A 93 9.35 -15.78 5.00
C LEU A 93 9.19 -17.14 5.69
N LEU A 94 8.30 -17.22 6.68
CA LEU A 94 7.96 -18.48 7.36
C LEU A 94 7.46 -19.52 6.38
N LEU A 95 6.47 -19.19 5.54
CA LEU A 95 5.96 -20.10 4.52
C LEU A 95 7.07 -20.63 3.60
N GLY A 96 7.96 -19.75 3.13
CA GLY A 96 9.10 -20.15 2.30
C GLY A 96 10.04 -21.13 3.01
N THR A 97 10.38 -20.87 4.28
CA THR A 97 11.23 -21.77 5.07
C THR A 97 10.56 -23.11 5.39
N ILE A 98 9.25 -23.11 5.65
CA ILE A 98 8.48 -24.34 5.92
C ILE A 98 8.45 -25.21 4.66
N ILE A 99 8.25 -24.62 3.48
CA ILE A 99 8.26 -25.35 2.22
C ILE A 99 9.64 -25.99 1.99
N LEU A 100 10.73 -25.24 2.18
CA LEU A 100 12.09 -25.79 2.07
C LEU A 100 12.32 -26.98 3.00
N TRP A 101 11.86 -26.86 4.26
CA TRP A 101 12.05 -27.91 5.25
C TRP A 101 11.22 -29.16 4.92
N GLN A 102 9.98 -28.98 4.48
CA GLN A 102 9.09 -30.09 4.11
C GLN A 102 9.57 -30.85 2.86
N THR A 103 10.20 -30.17 1.90
CA THR A 103 10.75 -30.81 0.69
C THR A 103 12.15 -31.40 0.89
N GLY A 104 12.79 -31.14 2.03
CA GLY A 104 14.16 -31.59 2.32
C GLY A 104 15.24 -30.84 1.54
N TRP A 105 14.87 -29.82 0.76
CA TRP A 105 15.78 -29.04 -0.09
C TRP A 105 16.76 -28.15 0.68
N VAL A 106 16.58 -28.05 2.00
CA VAL A 106 17.44 -27.30 2.92
C VAL A 106 18.90 -27.76 2.84
N ASN A 107 19.14 -29.05 2.59
CA ASN A 107 20.48 -29.63 2.61
C ASN A 107 21.35 -29.21 1.41
N ASP A 108 20.73 -28.87 0.28
CA ASP A 108 21.43 -28.53 -0.97
C ASP A 108 21.43 -27.02 -1.22
N VAL A 109 22.59 -26.40 -1.00
CA VAL A 109 22.78 -24.94 -1.09
C VAL A 109 22.40 -24.39 -2.47
N GLY A 110 22.72 -25.11 -3.54
CA GLY A 110 22.35 -24.70 -4.91
C GLY A 110 20.84 -24.68 -5.14
N ILE A 111 20.12 -25.64 -4.55
CA ILE A 111 18.66 -25.72 -4.64
C ILE A 111 18.04 -24.60 -3.80
N VAL A 112 18.54 -24.35 -2.59
CA VAL A 112 18.06 -23.25 -1.72
C VAL A 112 18.18 -21.90 -2.43
N LYS A 113 19.33 -21.61 -3.06
CA LYS A 113 19.54 -20.35 -3.81
C LYS A 113 18.52 -20.17 -4.92
N THR A 114 18.35 -21.20 -5.75
CA THR A 114 17.42 -21.19 -6.88
C THR A 114 15.98 -21.09 -6.40
N PHE A 115 15.63 -21.80 -5.33
CA PHE A 115 14.31 -21.75 -4.72
C PHE A 115 13.97 -20.35 -4.23
N VAL A 116 14.86 -19.68 -3.49
CA VAL A 116 14.60 -18.32 -2.97
C VAL A 116 14.35 -17.33 -4.12
N LEU A 117 15.04 -17.44 -5.25
CA LEU A 117 14.76 -16.62 -6.44
C LEU A 117 13.37 -16.91 -6.99
N VAL A 118 13.05 -18.17 -7.26
CA VAL A 118 11.76 -18.56 -7.85
C VAL A 118 10.60 -18.20 -6.93
N TYR A 119 10.77 -18.43 -5.63
CA TYR A 119 9.82 -18.09 -4.59
C TYR A 119 9.56 -16.58 -4.52
N SER A 120 10.62 -15.76 -4.51
CA SER A 120 10.50 -14.30 -4.47
C SER A 120 9.81 -13.76 -5.71
N ILE A 121 10.10 -14.30 -6.90
CA ILE A 121 9.43 -13.93 -8.15
C ILE A 121 7.94 -14.32 -8.10
N ALA A 122 7.63 -15.55 -7.68
CA ALA A 122 6.25 -16.04 -7.63
C ALA A 122 5.38 -15.21 -6.68
N ILE A 123 5.90 -14.90 -5.49
CA ILE A 123 5.20 -14.06 -4.51
C ILE A 123 5.05 -12.64 -5.03
N SER A 124 6.12 -12.07 -5.56
CA SER A 124 6.07 -10.74 -6.14
C SER A 124 5.01 -10.65 -7.25
N ALA A 125 4.93 -11.65 -8.12
CA ALA A 125 3.91 -11.71 -9.17
C ALA A 125 2.49 -11.81 -8.60
N LEU A 126 2.28 -12.61 -7.56
CA LEU A 126 0.99 -12.73 -6.88
C LEU A 126 0.56 -11.41 -6.23
N PHE A 127 1.50 -10.71 -5.58
CA PHE A 127 1.23 -9.38 -5.01
C PHE A 127 0.99 -8.34 -6.11
N ALA A 128 1.77 -8.33 -7.17
CA ALA A 128 1.58 -7.43 -8.30
C ALA A 128 0.18 -7.61 -8.92
N LEU A 129 -0.27 -8.86 -9.11
CA LEU A 129 -1.61 -9.16 -9.60
C LEU A 129 -2.68 -8.68 -8.61
N SER A 130 -2.49 -8.92 -7.32
CA SER A 130 -3.41 -8.48 -6.27
C SER A 130 -3.55 -6.96 -6.21
N VAL A 131 -2.43 -6.23 -6.32
CA VAL A 131 -2.41 -4.77 -6.38
C VAL A 131 -3.05 -4.28 -7.67
N PHE A 132 -2.76 -4.90 -8.81
CA PHE A 132 -3.37 -4.52 -10.08
C PHE A 132 -4.90 -4.71 -10.07
N ALA A 133 -5.37 -5.83 -9.52
CA ALA A 133 -6.80 -6.07 -9.31
C ALA A 133 -7.42 -5.04 -8.35
N TYR A 134 -6.69 -4.62 -7.31
CA TYR A 134 -7.12 -3.56 -6.40
C TYR A 134 -7.25 -2.22 -7.11
N VAL A 135 -6.23 -1.79 -7.87
CA VAL A 135 -6.27 -0.52 -8.61
C VAL A 135 -7.45 -0.52 -9.59
N LYS A 136 -7.57 -1.57 -10.41
CA LYS A 136 -8.63 -1.69 -11.43
C LYS A 136 -10.05 -1.74 -10.84
N SER A 137 -10.17 -2.11 -9.57
CA SER A 137 -11.45 -2.14 -8.86
C SER A 137 -12.01 -0.75 -8.58
N HIS A 138 -11.16 0.28 -8.47
CA HIS A 138 -11.60 1.64 -8.18
C HIS A 138 -12.04 2.34 -9.46
N ARG A 139 -13.23 2.94 -9.43
CA ARG A 139 -13.80 3.73 -10.52
C ARG A 139 -14.42 5.00 -9.95
N TYR A 140 -14.13 6.10 -10.60
CA TYR A 140 -14.70 7.40 -10.28
C TYR A 140 -15.60 7.81 -11.45
N ILE A 141 -16.88 7.95 -11.20
CA ILE A 141 -17.85 8.37 -12.22
C ILE A 141 -18.26 9.80 -11.88
N ILE A 142 -18.05 10.71 -12.83
CA ILE A 142 -18.47 12.10 -12.76
C ILE A 142 -19.76 12.21 -13.55
N THR A 143 -20.83 12.62 -12.89
CA THR A 143 -22.09 12.99 -13.52
C THR A 143 -22.31 14.49 -13.41
N ASP A 144 -23.36 14.99 -14.06
CA ASP A 144 -23.84 16.36 -14.01
C ASP A 144 -24.30 16.83 -12.61
N LEU A 145 -24.76 15.89 -11.76
CA LEU A 145 -25.32 16.20 -10.44
C LEU A 145 -24.43 15.77 -9.26
N ARG A 146 -23.56 14.76 -9.44
CA ARG A 146 -22.79 14.15 -8.35
C ARG A 146 -21.52 13.43 -8.82
N ILE A 147 -20.66 13.14 -7.86
CA ILE A 147 -19.50 12.27 -8.03
C ILE A 147 -19.82 10.93 -7.35
N ILE A 148 -19.65 9.84 -8.10
CA ILE A 148 -19.87 8.48 -7.61
C ILE A 148 -18.52 7.78 -7.46
N PHE A 149 -18.20 7.43 -6.22
CA PHE A 149 -17.02 6.65 -5.85
C PHE A 149 -17.40 5.19 -5.77
N LYS A 150 -16.88 4.36 -6.68
CA LYS A 150 -17.07 2.91 -6.67
C LYS A 150 -15.76 2.21 -6.44
N GLY A 151 -15.79 1.18 -5.62
CA GLY A 151 -14.77 0.16 -5.66
C GLY A 151 -14.98 -0.96 -4.66
N GLY A 152 -14.21 -2.02 -4.83
CA GLY A 152 -14.07 -3.10 -3.88
C GLY A 152 -13.84 -4.38 -4.65
N ILE A 153 -12.80 -5.14 -4.30
CA ILE A 153 -12.54 -6.43 -4.95
C ILE A 153 -13.58 -7.45 -4.47
N ILE A 154 -13.71 -7.60 -3.15
CA ILE A 154 -14.58 -8.59 -2.51
C ILE A 154 -15.88 -7.94 -2.03
N LYS A 155 -15.79 -6.86 -1.25
CA LYS A 155 -16.94 -6.08 -0.80
C LYS A 155 -17.03 -4.80 -1.60
N LYS A 156 -17.97 -4.73 -2.53
CA LYS A 156 -18.27 -3.51 -3.28
C LYS A 156 -18.81 -2.45 -2.32
N ARG A 157 -18.20 -1.28 -2.36
CA ARG A 157 -18.67 -0.09 -1.68
C ARG A 157 -18.90 0.98 -2.73
N GLU A 158 -20.07 1.59 -2.63
CA GLU A 158 -20.44 2.73 -3.43
C GLU A 158 -20.74 3.88 -2.49
N ARG A 159 -20.23 5.07 -2.83
CA ARG A 159 -20.56 6.30 -2.13
C ARG A 159 -20.78 7.39 -3.15
N THR A 160 -21.90 8.07 -3.02
CA THR A 160 -22.26 9.20 -3.87
C THR A 160 -22.04 10.50 -3.11
N LEU A 161 -21.52 11.51 -3.79
CA LEU A 161 -21.31 12.84 -3.25
C LEU A 161 -21.91 13.87 -4.21
N ARG A 162 -22.97 14.55 -3.78
CA ARG A 162 -23.63 15.60 -4.57
C ARG A 162 -22.82 16.90 -4.56
N TYR A 163 -22.87 17.65 -5.66
CA TYR A 163 -22.13 18.91 -5.79
C TYR A 163 -22.55 19.98 -4.77
N ASP A 164 -23.82 20.04 -4.39
CA ASP A 164 -24.34 20.99 -3.38
C ASP A 164 -23.75 20.80 -1.97
N LYS A 165 -23.09 19.66 -1.72
CA LYS A 165 -22.45 19.34 -0.45
C LYS A 165 -20.94 19.49 -0.46
N ILE A 166 -20.36 19.77 -1.63
CA ILE A 166 -18.92 20.02 -1.77
C ILE A 166 -18.68 21.48 -1.41
N THR A 167 -17.86 21.71 -0.40
CA THR A 167 -17.45 23.06 0.01
C THR A 167 -16.18 23.50 -0.67
N ASP A 168 -15.27 22.56 -0.89
CA ASP A 168 -13.95 22.83 -1.45
C ASP A 168 -13.41 21.58 -2.16
N VAL A 169 -12.43 21.76 -3.02
CA VAL A 169 -11.77 20.67 -3.76
C VAL A 169 -10.27 20.85 -3.63
N ASP A 170 -9.63 19.90 -2.93
CA ASP A 170 -8.19 19.89 -2.80
C ASP A 170 -7.55 19.00 -3.87
N GLY A 171 -6.40 19.42 -4.38
CA GLY A 171 -5.68 18.76 -5.47
C GLY A 171 -4.21 18.60 -5.13
N GLU A 172 -3.75 17.37 -4.99
CA GLU A 172 -2.35 17.04 -4.73
C GLU A 172 -1.73 16.34 -5.93
N GLN A 173 -0.60 16.84 -6.42
CA GLN A 173 0.16 16.21 -7.49
C GLN A 173 1.62 16.05 -7.06
N GLY A 174 2.02 14.81 -6.77
CA GLY A 174 3.42 14.51 -6.46
C GLY A 174 4.33 14.60 -7.69
N ILE A 175 5.64 14.54 -7.48
CA ILE A 175 6.68 14.63 -8.54
C ILE A 175 6.41 13.63 -9.68
N LEU A 176 6.07 12.39 -9.35
CA LEU A 176 5.74 11.37 -10.34
C LEU A 176 4.39 11.63 -11.00
N GLY A 177 3.45 12.22 -10.26
CA GLY A 177 2.20 12.70 -10.83
C GLY A 177 2.42 13.81 -11.86
N GLN A 178 3.43 14.66 -11.68
CA GLN A 178 3.80 15.70 -12.63
C GLN A 178 4.42 15.12 -13.91
N ILE A 179 5.27 14.10 -13.79
CA ILE A 179 5.94 13.46 -14.95
C ILE A 179 4.93 12.65 -15.79
N PHE A 180 4.07 11.87 -15.12
CA PHE A 180 3.14 10.96 -15.78
C PHE A 180 1.73 11.55 -15.96
N GLY A 181 1.52 12.82 -15.60
CA GLY A 181 0.27 13.54 -15.82
C GLY A 181 -0.91 13.00 -15.02
N PHE A 182 -0.69 12.53 -13.79
CA PHE A 182 -1.74 12.02 -12.91
C PHE A 182 -1.78 12.82 -11.59
N GLY A 183 -2.95 13.27 -11.16
CA GLY A 183 -3.13 14.03 -9.92
C GLY A 183 -4.17 13.41 -8.99
N THR A 184 -4.03 13.64 -7.68
CA THR A 184 -5.00 13.21 -6.68
C THR A 184 -5.97 14.34 -6.34
N ILE A 185 -7.28 14.14 -6.53
CA ILE A 185 -8.31 15.16 -6.21
C ILE A 185 -9.20 14.67 -5.06
N ILE A 186 -9.33 15.47 -4.01
CA ILE A 186 -10.09 15.15 -2.81
C ILE A 186 -11.18 16.20 -2.60
N PRO A 187 -12.47 15.87 -2.86
CA PRO A 187 -13.55 16.80 -2.54
C PRO A 187 -13.80 16.84 -1.03
N ILE A 188 -13.92 18.06 -0.50
CA ILE A 188 -14.17 18.35 0.91
C ILE A 188 -15.64 18.73 1.10
N THR A 189 -16.29 18.19 2.14
CA THR A 189 -17.68 18.53 2.49
C THR A 189 -17.79 19.17 3.87
N GLN A 190 -18.90 19.86 4.11
CA GLN A 190 -19.25 20.41 5.43
C GLN A 190 -19.28 19.36 6.55
N SER A 191 -19.61 18.11 6.21
CA SER A 191 -19.68 17.00 7.17
C SER A 191 -18.32 16.38 7.51
N GLY A 192 -17.22 16.89 6.94
CA GLY A 192 -15.88 16.36 7.17
C GLY A 192 -15.47 15.19 6.27
N PHE A 193 -16.22 14.93 5.19
CA PHE A 193 -15.72 14.05 4.12
C PHE A 193 -14.57 14.77 3.40
N GLY A 194 -13.51 14.05 3.04
CA GLY A 194 -12.29 14.68 2.52
C GLY A 194 -11.27 15.01 3.61
N LEU A 195 -11.70 15.21 4.86
CA LEU A 195 -10.86 15.64 5.97
C LEU A 195 -10.44 14.45 6.84
N GLY A 196 -9.15 14.37 7.12
CA GLY A 196 -8.57 13.47 8.11
C GLY A 196 -8.13 14.28 9.32
N SER A 197 -8.28 13.70 10.50
CA SER A 197 -7.71 14.29 11.71
C SER A 197 -6.30 13.77 11.91
N ASP A 198 -5.30 14.53 11.47
CA ASP A 198 -3.92 14.31 11.92
C ASP A 198 -3.76 15.01 13.27
N GLN A 199 -3.87 14.25 14.36
CA GLN A 199 -3.54 14.75 15.69
C GLN A 199 -2.03 14.94 15.79
N THR A 200 -1.56 16.14 15.47
CA THR A 200 -0.15 16.51 15.64
C THR A 200 0.02 17.05 17.05
N PHE A 201 0.58 16.26 17.95
CA PHE A 201 0.93 16.73 19.29
C PHE A 201 2.26 17.49 19.22
N ALA A 202 2.24 18.77 19.59
CA ALA A 202 3.44 19.64 19.64
C ALA A 202 4.30 19.32 20.87
N ALA A 203 4.80 18.09 20.96
CA ALA A 203 5.90 17.73 21.84
C ALA A 203 6.58 16.51 21.21
N GLY A 204 7.85 16.67 20.81
CA GLY A 204 8.63 15.58 20.24
C GLY A 204 8.65 14.39 21.18
N GLY A 205 8.17 13.24 20.70
CA GLY A 205 8.14 12.02 21.50
C GLY A 205 7.35 10.91 20.82
N VAL A 206 8.06 9.84 20.49
CA VAL A 206 7.63 8.52 20.01
C VAL A 206 6.24 8.12 20.54
N GLU A 207 5.30 7.86 19.62
CA GLU A 207 3.95 7.40 19.95
C GLU A 207 3.93 5.87 20.13
N ALA A 208 3.88 5.43 21.40
CA ALA A 208 3.37 4.12 21.76
C ALA A 208 1.98 4.31 22.40
N GLN A 209 0.93 3.95 21.66
CA GLN A 209 -0.41 3.85 22.23
C GLN A 209 -0.47 2.75 23.29
N SER A 210 -0.70 3.10 24.55
CA SER A 210 -1.64 2.37 25.40
C SER A 210 -2.11 3.19 26.59
N LYS A 211 -3.38 3.58 26.53
CA LYS A 211 -4.38 3.51 27.62
C LYS A 211 -3.86 3.68 29.07
N LYS A 212 -4.22 4.82 29.65
CA LYS A 212 -4.33 5.16 31.09
C LYS A 212 -3.07 4.98 31.94
N ILE A 213 -2.48 6.11 32.35
CA ILE A 213 -2.12 6.42 33.75
C ILE A 213 -2.00 7.96 33.84
N GLY A 214 -2.71 8.55 34.79
CA GLY A 214 -2.62 9.96 35.12
C GLY A 214 -1.37 10.26 35.97
N VAL A 215 -1.24 11.56 36.29
CA VAL A 215 -0.23 12.13 37.19
C VAL A 215 1.13 12.30 36.52
N PHE A 216 1.26 13.24 35.58
CA PHE A 216 2.40 14.18 35.51
C PHE A 216 2.06 15.25 34.47
N GLY A 217 2.14 16.51 34.88
CA GLY A 217 1.67 17.66 34.11
C GLY A 217 2.42 17.83 32.79
N PHE A 218 1.72 17.61 31.70
CA PHE A 218 2.04 18.19 30.39
C PHE A 218 0.81 18.93 29.90
N ALA A 219 0.80 20.24 30.13
CA ALA A 219 -0.12 21.17 29.49
C ALA A 219 0.28 21.31 28.02
N GLY A 220 -0.05 20.31 27.20
CA GLY A 220 0.12 20.34 25.76
C GLY A 220 -1.25 20.40 25.09
N GLY A 221 -1.64 21.58 24.62
CA GLY A 221 -2.87 21.73 23.85
C GLY A 221 -2.79 20.92 22.57
N SER A 222 -3.65 19.90 22.43
CA SER A 222 -3.83 19.19 21.17
C SER A 222 -4.52 20.12 20.19
N LYS A 223 -3.77 20.74 19.28
CA LYS A 223 -4.36 21.43 18.12
C LYS A 223 -4.67 20.36 17.09
N GLU A 224 -5.95 20.00 16.98
CA GLU A 224 -6.43 19.15 15.90
C GLU A 224 -6.31 19.92 14.59
N VAL A 225 -5.26 19.63 13.82
CA VAL A 225 -5.11 20.18 12.47
C VAL A 225 -5.87 19.25 11.55
N LYS A 226 -7.03 19.70 11.08
CA LYS A 226 -7.79 19.00 10.04
C LYS A 226 -7.01 19.13 8.74
N THR A 227 -6.22 18.11 8.41
CA THR A 227 -5.58 18.01 7.11
C THR A 227 -6.55 17.34 6.14
N PRO A 228 -6.63 17.79 4.88
CA PRO A 228 -7.33 17.02 3.85
C PRO A 228 -6.60 15.69 3.68
N ARG A 229 -7.19 14.64 4.25
CA ARG A 229 -6.63 13.29 4.21
C ARG A 229 -7.78 12.33 4.25
N THR A 230 -7.86 11.48 3.27
CA THR A 230 -9.01 10.64 3.08
C THR A 230 -8.57 9.20 2.88
N ARG A 231 -9.41 8.24 3.25
CA ARG A 231 -9.07 6.83 2.96
C ARG A 231 -8.86 6.71 1.46
N SER A 232 -7.87 5.92 1.01
CA SER A 232 -7.50 5.72 -0.41
C SER A 232 -8.65 5.53 -1.41
N TYR A 233 -9.82 5.15 -0.91
CA TYR A 233 -11.10 5.05 -1.60
C TYR A 233 -11.78 6.37 -2.01
N TYR A 234 -11.57 7.47 -1.28
CA TYR A 234 -12.24 8.75 -1.56
C TYR A 234 -11.30 9.87 -1.98
N GLU A 235 -10.03 9.56 -2.17
CA GLU A 235 -9.07 10.40 -2.88
C GLU A 235 -9.10 9.93 -4.34
N ARG A 236 -9.38 10.82 -5.31
CA ARG A 236 -9.31 10.47 -6.74
C ARG A 236 -7.85 10.27 -7.11
N HIS A 237 -7.31 9.08 -6.98
CA HIS A 237 -5.93 8.78 -7.34
C HIS A 237 -5.72 8.92 -8.85
N GLY A 238 -4.87 9.83 -9.30
CA GLY A 238 -4.40 9.91 -10.68
C GLY A 238 -5.47 10.06 -11.75
N VAL A 239 -6.14 11.22 -11.76
CA VAL A 239 -6.97 11.72 -12.88
C VAL A 239 -6.12 12.47 -13.88
#